data_AF-A0A935Q898-F1
#
_entry.id   AF-A0A935Q898-F1
#
_cell.length_a   1.000
_cell.length_b   1.000
_cell.length_c   1.000
_cell.angle_alpha   90.00
_cell.angle_beta   90.00
_cell.angle_gamma   90.00
#
_symmetry.space_group_name_H-M   'P 1'
#
loop_
_entity.id
_entity.type
_entity.pdbx_description
1 polymer ?
#
loop_
_entity_poly.entity_id
_entity_poly.type
_entity_poly.pdbx_seq_one_letter_code
_entity_poly.pdbx_strand_id
1 'polypeptide(L)'
;MRKAPYYILSTILFCILQISNLFAQTEVVKHKIAIFAPLYLDSAFDNNDEYRYARNVFPKFINPGMEFYEGAQLALDSLNKENAPLEVFIYDTRSSKETLTDQLSNSELNGVELIIAHCSSAELKAFGSRAA
;
A
#
# COMPACT_ATOMS: atom_id res chain seq x y z
N MET A 1 -18.54 -48.88 40.40
CA MET A 1 -17.65 -48.78 39.21
C MET A 1 -18.32 -48.25 37.93
N ARG A 2 -19.50 -47.57 37.97
CA ARG A 2 -20.22 -47.13 36.74
C ARG A 2 -19.96 -45.69 36.28
N LYS A 3 -19.11 -44.91 36.97
CA LYS A 3 -18.87 -43.49 36.65
C LYS A 3 -17.71 -43.23 35.69
N ALA A 4 -16.82 -44.21 35.51
CA ALA A 4 -15.69 -44.15 34.58
C ALA A 4 -16.04 -43.74 33.12
N PRO A 5 -17.13 -44.23 32.49
CA PRO A 5 -17.43 -43.85 31.10
C PRO A 5 -17.83 -42.38 30.95
N TYR A 6 -18.43 -41.77 31.98
CA TYR A 6 -18.87 -40.37 31.93
C TYR A 6 -17.69 -39.38 31.97
N TYR A 7 -16.62 -39.73 32.70
CA TYR A 7 -15.40 -38.90 32.71
C TYR A 7 -14.68 -38.95 31.37
N ILE A 8 -14.64 -40.12 30.71
CA ILE A 8 -14.04 -40.28 29.38
C ILE A 8 -14.86 -39.51 28.32
N LEU A 9 -16.19 -39.57 28.41
CA LEU A 9 -17.05 -38.80 27.50
C LEU A 9 -16.91 -37.28 27.72
N SER A 10 -16.75 -36.85 28.97
CA SER A 10 -16.53 -35.44 29.33
C SER A 10 -15.19 -34.90 28.82
N THR A 11 -14.12 -35.69 28.87
CA THR A 11 -12.80 -35.26 28.36
C THR A 11 -12.78 -35.19 26.84
N ILE A 12 -13.43 -36.14 26.16
CA ILE A 12 -13.57 -36.10 24.69
C ILE A 12 -14.36 -34.86 24.24
N LEU A 13 -15.47 -34.54 24.93
CA LEU A 13 -16.26 -33.35 24.62
C LEU A 13 -15.47 -32.04 24.85
N PHE A 14 -14.66 -31.99 25.90
CA PHE A 14 -13.78 -30.85 26.17
C PHE A 14 -12.72 -30.67 25.07
N CYS A 15 -12.10 -31.76 24.59
CA CYS A 15 -11.15 -31.68 23.48
C CYS A 15 -11.78 -31.21 22.17
N ILE A 16 -13.02 -31.63 21.86
CA ILE A 16 -13.72 -31.21 20.63
C ILE A 16 -14.04 -29.71 20.65
N LEU A 17 -14.35 -29.15 21.84
CA LEU A 17 -14.60 -27.71 22.02
C LEU A 17 -13.36 -26.82 21.84
N GLN A 18 -12.15 -27.39 21.92
CA GLN A 18 -10.90 -26.63 21.72
C GLN A 18 -10.48 -26.54 20.24
N ILE A 19 -11.05 -27.37 19.35
CA ILE A 19 -10.67 -27.42 17.92
C ILE A 19 -11.08 -26.15 17.16
N SER A 20 -12.11 -25.43 17.62
CA SER A 20 -12.56 -24.18 17.00
C SER A 20 -11.56 -23.02 17.11
N ASN A 21 -10.57 -23.10 18.01
CA ASN A 21 -9.52 -22.10 18.16
C ASN A 21 -8.26 -22.39 17.32
N LEU A 22 -8.27 -23.44 16.45
CA LEU A 22 -7.12 -23.77 15.59
C LEU A 22 -6.93 -22.86 14.37
N PHE A 23 -7.73 -21.81 14.21
CA PHE A 23 -7.48 -20.78 13.20
C PHE A 23 -6.53 -19.72 13.76
N ALA A 24 -5.31 -20.12 14.12
CA ALA A 24 -4.20 -19.18 14.18
C ALA A 24 -3.90 -18.78 12.73
N GLN A 25 -4.57 -17.74 12.24
CA GLN A 25 -4.25 -17.14 10.95
C GLN A 25 -2.78 -16.71 11.00
N THR A 26 -1.94 -17.37 10.22
CA THR A 26 -0.67 -16.78 9.80
C THR A 26 -1.05 -15.56 8.96
N GLU A 27 -1.26 -14.42 9.61
CA GLU A 27 -1.40 -13.16 8.90
C GLU A 27 -0.13 -13.02 8.04
N VAL A 28 -0.32 -13.02 6.73
CA VAL A 28 0.76 -12.68 5.81
C VAL A 28 1.08 -11.22 6.09
N VAL A 29 2.16 -10.98 6.81
CA VAL A 29 2.65 -9.62 7.09
C VAL A 29 2.97 -8.98 5.74
N LYS A 30 2.13 -8.03 5.33
CA LYS A 30 2.35 -7.27 4.10
C LYS A 30 3.33 -6.16 4.39
N HIS A 31 4.44 -6.14 3.67
CA HIS A 31 5.38 -5.03 3.73
C HIS A 31 4.73 -3.78 3.14
N LYS A 32 4.86 -2.67 3.86
CA LYS A 32 4.32 -1.37 3.45
C LYS A 32 5.35 -0.59 2.67
N ILE A 33 4.98 -0.14 1.47
CA ILE A 33 5.82 0.72 0.64
C ILE A 33 5.06 1.98 0.22
N ALA A 34 5.79 3.07 0.00
CA ALA A 34 5.22 4.30 -0.52
C ALA A 34 5.89 4.68 -1.84
N ILE A 35 5.07 5.07 -2.82
CA ILE A 35 5.49 5.48 -4.16
C ILE A 35 5.14 6.95 -4.35
N PHE A 36 6.14 7.76 -4.65
CA PHE A 36 5.99 9.19 -4.91
C PHE A 36 6.26 9.48 -6.38
N ALA A 37 5.25 10.00 -7.09
CA ALA A 37 5.35 10.31 -8.50
C ALA A 37 4.69 11.66 -8.82
N PRO A 38 5.20 12.43 -9.79
CA PRO A 38 4.57 13.68 -10.21
C PRO A 38 3.40 13.38 -11.17
N LEU A 39 2.21 13.12 -10.62
CA LEU A 39 1.03 12.70 -11.38
C LEU A 39 0.19 13.89 -11.86
N TYR A 40 0.30 15.05 -11.19
CA TYR A 40 -0.43 16.28 -11.54
C TYR A 40 -1.94 16.08 -11.62
N LEU A 41 -2.53 15.27 -10.72
CA LEU A 41 -3.94 14.88 -10.80
C LEU A 41 -4.86 16.09 -10.74
N ASP A 42 -4.58 17.05 -9.85
CA ASP A 42 -5.38 18.28 -9.72
C ASP A 42 -5.27 19.20 -10.95
N SER A 43 -4.24 19.03 -11.78
CA SER A 43 -4.12 19.76 -13.06
C SER A 43 -4.78 19.01 -14.22
N ALA A 44 -4.79 17.68 -14.17
CA ALA A 44 -5.36 16.80 -15.17
C ALA A 44 -6.89 16.74 -15.13
N PHE A 45 -7.46 16.80 -13.93
CA PHE A 45 -8.90 16.70 -13.68
C PHE A 45 -9.48 18.04 -13.22
N ASP A 46 -10.74 18.29 -13.55
CA ASP A 46 -11.48 19.46 -13.07
C ASP A 46 -12.21 19.17 -11.74
N ASN A 47 -12.98 20.14 -11.27
CA ASN A 47 -13.72 20.02 -10.02
C ASN A 47 -14.87 18.99 -10.08
N ASN A 48 -15.20 18.45 -11.26
CA ASN A 48 -16.19 17.40 -11.47
C ASN A 48 -15.53 16.02 -11.68
N ASP A 49 -14.23 15.89 -11.39
CA ASP A 49 -13.41 14.71 -11.69
C ASP A 49 -13.41 14.33 -13.19
N GLU A 50 -13.67 15.31 -14.07
CA GLU A 50 -13.58 15.10 -15.51
C GLU A 50 -12.18 15.47 -16.04
N TYR A 51 -11.68 14.64 -16.96
CA TYR A 51 -10.40 14.89 -17.59
C TYR A 51 -10.46 16.15 -18.47
N ARG A 52 -9.62 17.14 -18.16
CA ARG A 52 -9.68 18.49 -18.73
C ARG A 52 -9.19 18.61 -20.16
N TYR A 53 -8.38 17.65 -20.60
CA TYR A 53 -7.79 17.66 -21.94
C TYR A 53 -8.61 16.79 -22.89
N ALA A 54 -8.39 16.95 -24.20
CA ALA A 54 -9.01 16.07 -25.17
C ALA A 54 -8.63 14.61 -24.85
N ARG A 55 -9.57 13.66 -24.97
CA ARG A 55 -9.37 12.24 -24.60
C ARG A 55 -8.10 11.58 -25.16
N ASN A 56 -7.58 12.07 -26.27
CA ASN A 56 -6.39 11.52 -26.94
C ASN A 56 -5.14 12.39 -26.76
N VAL A 57 -5.19 13.41 -25.90
CA VAL A 57 -4.09 14.36 -25.67
C VAL A 57 -3.72 14.31 -24.21
N PHE A 58 -2.55 13.74 -23.93
CA PHE A 58 -1.88 13.87 -22.64
C PHE A 58 -0.95 15.08 -22.65
N PRO A 59 -1.03 15.96 -21.65
CA PRO A 59 -0.04 17.00 -21.49
C PRO A 59 1.35 16.41 -21.27
N LYS A 60 2.33 16.88 -22.04
CA LYS A 60 3.70 16.33 -22.04
C LYS A 60 4.36 16.30 -20.66
N PHE A 61 3.97 17.20 -19.75
CA PHE A 61 4.55 17.28 -18.41
C PHE A 61 4.11 16.13 -17.49
N ILE A 62 3.01 15.45 -17.81
CA ILE A 62 2.46 14.34 -17.03
C ILE A 62 3.16 13.02 -17.38
N ASN A 63 3.61 12.87 -18.64
CA ASN A 63 4.16 11.61 -19.16
C ASN A 63 5.21 10.96 -18.25
N PRO A 64 6.26 11.66 -17.76
CA PRO A 64 7.29 10.99 -16.96
C PRO A 64 6.75 10.38 -15.67
N GLY A 65 5.83 11.06 -14.99
CA GLY A 65 5.21 10.55 -13.76
C GLY A 65 4.28 9.37 -14.02
N MET A 66 3.53 9.42 -15.13
CA MET A 66 2.64 8.33 -15.53
C MET A 66 3.40 7.09 -15.98
N GLU A 67 4.42 7.23 -16.83
CA GLU A 67 5.27 6.11 -17.27
C GLU A 67 5.95 5.44 -16.07
N PHE A 68 6.41 6.24 -15.10
CA PHE A 68 6.97 5.71 -13.86
C PHE A 68 5.93 4.94 -13.04
N TYR A 69 4.72 5.47 -12.89
CA TYR A 69 3.62 4.81 -12.20
C TYR A 69 3.20 3.50 -12.87
N GLU A 70 3.05 3.50 -14.20
CA GLU A 70 2.76 2.30 -14.99
C GLU A 70 3.85 1.23 -14.82
N GLY A 71 5.12 1.64 -14.86
CA GLY A 71 6.25 0.75 -14.60
C GLY A 71 6.20 0.15 -13.18
N ALA A 72 5.82 0.94 -12.18
CA ALA A 72 5.63 0.46 -10.82
C ALA A 72 4.45 -0.53 -10.72
N GLN A 73 3.32 -0.25 -11.38
CA GLN A 73 2.18 -1.18 -11.42
C GLN A 73 2.58 -2.54 -12.02
N LEU A 74 3.32 -2.54 -13.14
CA LEU A 74 3.82 -3.78 -13.75
C LEU A 74 4.75 -4.58 -12.82
N ALA A 75 5.60 -3.88 -12.05
CA ALA A 75 6.46 -4.51 -11.06
C ALA A 75 5.64 -5.11 -9.90
N LEU A 76 4.64 -4.39 -9.40
CA LEU A 76 3.74 -4.86 -8.35
C LEU A 76 2.93 -6.09 -8.79
N ASP A 77 2.43 -6.09 -10.02
CA ASP A 77 1.76 -7.25 -10.63
C ASP A 77 2.68 -8.47 -10.71
N SER A 78 3.97 -8.25 -10.98
CA SER A 78 4.97 -9.33 -11.01
C SER A 78 5.23 -9.89 -9.61
N LEU A 79 5.40 -9.03 -8.61
CA LEU A 79 5.55 -9.45 -7.20
C LEU A 79 4.34 -10.21 -6.67
N ASN A 80 3.13 -9.76 -7.03
CA ASN A 80 1.89 -10.46 -6.69
C ASN A 80 1.85 -11.88 -7.27
N LYS A 81 2.33 -12.07 -8.51
CA LYS A 81 2.44 -13.42 -9.13
C LYS A 81 3.46 -14.32 -8.43
N GLU A 82 4.47 -13.73 -7.79
CA GLU A 82 5.48 -14.43 -6.99
C GLU A 82 5.05 -14.68 -5.53
N ASN A 83 3.79 -14.40 -5.18
CA ASN A 83 3.24 -14.50 -3.82
C ASN A 83 3.95 -13.58 -2.80
N ALA A 84 4.44 -12.43 -3.25
CA ALA A 84 5.01 -11.38 -2.41
C ALA A 84 4.15 -10.09 -2.44
N PRO A 85 2.90 -10.14 -1.92
CA PRO A 85 2.01 -8.98 -1.98
C PRO A 85 2.49 -7.86 -1.05
N LEU A 86 2.46 -6.63 -1.58
CA LEU A 86 2.81 -5.42 -0.84
C LEU A 86 1.57 -4.58 -0.55
N GLU A 87 1.60 -3.86 0.57
CA GLU A 87 0.68 -2.76 0.83
C GLU A 87 1.31 -1.48 0.30
N VAL A 88 0.67 -0.84 -0.69
CA VAL A 88 1.27 0.24 -1.47
C VAL A 88 0.47 1.53 -1.29
N PHE A 89 1.17 2.59 -0.90
CA PHE A 89 0.65 3.96 -0.85
C PHE A 89 1.18 4.76 -2.03
N ILE A 90 0.33 5.53 -2.71
CA ILE A 90 0.71 6.31 -3.89
C ILE A 90 0.44 7.79 -3.60
N TYR A 91 1.47 8.62 -3.77
CA TYR A 91 1.43 10.05 -3.51
C TYR A 91 1.78 10.85 -4.76
N ASP A 92 0.96 11.86 -5.06
CA ASP A 92 1.22 12.84 -6.12
C ASP A 92 2.09 13.99 -5.58
N THR A 93 3.36 14.02 -5.95
CA THR A 93 4.32 15.06 -5.51
C THR A 93 4.05 16.44 -6.08
N ARG A 94 3.08 16.54 -7.00
CA ARG A 94 2.65 17.76 -7.66
C ARG A 94 1.18 18.07 -7.39
N SER A 95 0.62 17.47 -6.35
CA SER A 95 -0.69 17.86 -5.85
C SER A 95 -0.68 19.33 -5.43
N SER A 96 -1.80 19.99 -5.70
CA SER A 96 -2.09 21.35 -5.22
C SER A 96 -2.68 21.38 -3.82
N LYS A 97 -3.10 20.22 -3.29
CA LYS A 97 -3.76 20.08 -1.99
C LYS A 97 -2.75 19.95 -0.85
N GLU A 98 -1.66 19.24 -1.08
CA GLU A 98 -0.64 18.95 -0.07
C GLU A 98 0.75 19.15 -0.66
N THR A 99 1.66 19.74 0.12
CA THR A 99 3.07 19.83 -0.29
C THR A 99 3.78 18.50 -0.05
N LEU A 100 4.93 18.30 -0.70
CA LEU A 100 5.77 17.12 -0.46
C LEU A 100 6.11 16.92 1.03
N THR A 101 6.35 18.01 1.76
CA THR A 101 6.67 17.95 3.20
C THR A 101 5.46 17.48 4.01
N ASP A 102 4.27 17.95 3.66
CA ASP A 102 3.02 17.55 4.32
C ASP A 102 2.78 16.05 4.10
N GLN A 103 2.91 15.60 2.85
CA GLN A 103 2.80 14.17 2.48
C GLN A 103 3.81 13.30 3.25
N LEU A 104 5.06 13.74 3.37
CA LEU A 104 6.10 13.01 4.12
C LEU A 104 5.85 12.98 5.64
N SER A 105 5.08 13.93 6.16
CA SER A 105 4.68 13.99 7.56
C SER A 105 3.40 13.21 7.87
N ASN A 106 2.70 12.71 6.84
CA ASN A 106 1.44 12.01 7.00
C ASN A 106 1.63 10.73 7.84
N SER A 107 0.71 10.52 8.80
CA SER A 107 0.68 9.34 9.66
C SER A 107 0.50 8.02 8.91
N GLU A 108 -0.04 8.04 7.69
CA GLU A 108 -0.16 6.85 6.82
C GLU A 108 1.20 6.25 6.45
N LEU A 109 2.27 7.06 6.48
CA LEU A 109 3.63 6.58 6.25
C LEU A 109 4.23 5.86 7.46
N ASN A 110 3.52 5.79 8.59
CA ASN A 110 4.00 5.05 9.75
C ASN A 110 4.06 3.55 9.46
N GLY A 111 5.25 2.97 9.63
CA GLY A 111 5.51 1.56 9.32
C GLY A 111 5.76 1.29 7.83
N VAL A 112 5.88 2.32 6.99
CA VAL A 112 6.42 2.16 5.63
C VAL A 112 7.90 1.81 5.74
N GLU A 113 8.30 0.74 5.06
CA GLU A 113 9.66 0.18 5.10
C GLU A 113 10.50 0.65 3.90
N LEU A 114 9.85 1.04 2.81
CA LEU A 114 10.51 1.50 1.59
C LEU A 114 9.76 2.66 0.93
N ILE A 115 10.50 3.70 0.56
CA ILE A 115 10.02 4.80 -0.28
C ILE A 115 10.68 4.69 -1.65
N ILE A 116 9.86 4.69 -2.70
CA ILE A 116 10.30 4.75 -4.10
C ILE A 116 9.81 6.07 -4.68
N ALA A 117 10.71 6.93 -5.16
CA ALA A 117 10.35 8.27 -5.59
C ALA A 117 10.92 8.62 -6.97
N HIS A 118 10.05 9.11 -7.86
CA HIS A 118 10.47 9.87 -9.03
C HIS A 118 10.64 11.34 -8.61
N CYS A 119 11.87 11.71 -8.25
CA CYS A 119 12.17 13.04 -7.70
C CYS A 119 13.37 13.69 -8.37
N SER A 120 13.41 15.02 -8.31
CA SER A 120 14.60 15.80 -8.70
C SER A 120 15.67 15.74 -7.60
N SER A 121 16.90 16.10 -7.96
CA SER A 121 18.00 16.20 -6.99
C SER A 121 17.72 17.20 -5.85
N ALA A 122 16.89 18.22 -6.09
CA ALA A 122 16.50 19.20 -5.07
C ALA A 122 15.55 18.58 -4.02
N GLU A 123 14.65 17.69 -4.45
CA GLU A 123 13.68 17.02 -3.59
C GLU A 123 14.28 15.86 -2.80
N LEU A 124 15.39 15.28 -3.30
CA LEU A 124 16.08 14.17 -2.66
C LEU A 124 16.43 14.44 -1.18
N LYS A 125 16.77 15.69 -0.84
CA LYS A 125 17.05 16.07 0.55
C LYS A 125 15.83 15.89 1.46
N ALA A 126 14.63 16.21 0.98
CA ALA A 126 13.40 16.09 1.76
C ALA A 126 13.09 14.62 2.05
N PHE A 127 13.18 13.75 1.05
CA PHE A 127 13.05 12.30 1.23
C PHE A 127 14.11 11.73 2.17
N GLY A 128 15.38 12.14 1.99
CA GLY A 128 16.48 11.68 2.83
C GLY A 128 16.31 12.06 4.30
N SER A 129 15.79 13.26 4.60
CA SER A 129 15.55 13.69 5.98
C SER A 129 14.45 12.92 6.71
N ARG A 130 13.54 12.25 6.00
CA ARG A 130 12.45 11.44 6.58
C ARG A 130 12.85 9.98 6.81
N ALA A 131 13.75 9.47 5.96
CA ALA A 131 14.23 8.09 6.00
C ALA A 131 15.29 7.86 7.09
N ALA A 132 15.91 8.93 7.61
CA ALA A 132 16.85 8.92 8.72
C ALA A 132 16.12 8.98 10.08
#